data_AF-A0A3N5U8B3-F1
#
_entry.id   AF-A0A3N5U8B3-F1
#
_cell.length_a   1.000
_cell.length_b   1.000
_cell.length_c   1.000
_cell.angle_alpha   90.00
_cell.angle_beta   90.00
_cell.angle_gamma   90.00
#
_symmetry.space_group_name_H-M   'P 1'
#
loop_
_entity.id
_entity.type
_entity.pdbx_description
1 polymer ?
#
loop_
_entity_poly.entity_id
_entity_poly.type
_entity_poly.pdbx_seq_one_letter_code
_entity_poly.pdbx_strand_id
1 'polypeptide(L)'
;MLQGFDLATILLGIVIFLARVTDVSMGTMRTISIVQGRTRIAFLLGFVEVSMWLVIISTVIHSISEKPILGVFYALGFSTGNVVGIILEKRIAFGHII
;
A
#
# COMPACT_ATOMS: atom_id res chain seq x y z
N MET A 1 -3.75 20.62 24.66
CA MET A 1 -4.38 19.32 24.36
C MET A 1 -3.48 18.63 23.33
N LEU A 2 -2.89 17.47 23.65
CA LEU A 2 -2.01 16.74 22.74
C LEU A 2 -2.84 16.19 21.57
N GLN A 3 -3.05 17.03 20.56
CA GLN A 3 -3.85 16.73 19.37
C GLN A 3 -3.21 15.55 18.61
N GLY A 4 -3.86 14.38 18.67
CA GLY A 4 -3.54 13.25 17.78
C GLY A 4 -3.02 11.97 18.46
N PHE A 5 -2.74 11.96 19.76
CA PHE A 5 -2.28 10.76 20.49
C PHE A 5 -3.39 10.01 21.23
N ASP A 6 -4.64 10.20 20.82
CA ASP A 6 -5.74 9.41 21.35
C ASP A 6 -5.70 7.99 20.78
N LEU A 7 -6.11 7.00 21.57
CA LEU A 7 -6.08 5.57 21.19
C LEU A 7 -6.81 5.33 19.87
N ALA A 8 -7.94 5.99 19.65
CA ALA A 8 -8.70 5.90 18.41
C ALA A 8 -7.90 6.39 17.19
N THR A 9 -7.07 7.42 17.36
CA THR A 9 -6.23 7.96 16.28
C THR A 9 -5.08 7.01 15.95
N ILE A 10 -4.45 6.41 16.96
CA ILE A 10 -3.37 5.45 16.76
C ILE A 10 -3.91 4.19 16.08
N LEU A 11 -5.06 3.68 16.51
CA LEU A 11 -5.71 2.54 15.87
C LEU A 11 -6.06 2.84 14.40
N LEU A 12 -6.63 4.01 14.13
CA LEU A 12 -6.89 4.44 12.75
C LEU A 12 -5.59 4.54 11.94
N GLY A 13 -4.51 5.08 12.52
CA GLY A 13 -3.19 5.14 11.89
C GLY A 13 -2.65 3.76 11.53
N ILE A 14 -2.78 2.77 12.42
CA ILE A 14 -2.38 1.38 12.15
C ILE A 14 -3.21 0.77 11.01
N VAL A 15 -4.53 1.01 10.97
CA VAL A 15 -5.38 0.55 9.87
C VAL A 15 -4.97 1.17 8.54
N ILE A 16 -4.72 2.49 8.51
CA ILE A 16 -4.23 3.20 7.33
C ILE A 16 -2.87 2.64 6.89
N PHE A 17 -1.97 2.40 7.85
CA PHE A 17 -0.67 1.80 7.59
C PHE A 17 -0.80 0.44 6.89
N LEU A 18 -1.58 -0.50 7.45
CA LEU A 18 -1.78 -1.84 6.88
C LEU A 18 -2.45 -1.80 5.50
N ALA A 19 -3.45 -0.93 5.33
CA ALA A 19 -4.11 -0.71 4.05
C ALA A 19 -3.12 -0.21 2.99
N ARG A 20 -2.26 0.76 3.35
CA ARG A 20 -1.22 1.30 2.46
C ARG A 20 -0.11 0.31 2.17
N VAL A 21 0.28 -0.52 3.13
CA VAL A 21 1.26 -1.59 2.87
C VAL A 21 0.74 -2.51 1.78
N THR A 22 -0.51 -2.97 1.91
CA THR A 22 -1.13 -3.90 0.94
C THR A 22 -1.24 -3.25 -0.44
N ASP A 23 -1.83 -2.05 -0.52
CA ASP A 23 -2.00 -1.29 -1.77
C ASP A 23 -0.67 -1.07 -2.50
N VAL A 24 0.34 -0.57 -1.79
CA VAL A 24 1.63 -0.25 -2.40
C VAL A 24 2.40 -1.50 -2.77
N SER A 25 2.32 -2.58 -1.98
CA SER A 25 2.93 -3.86 -2.35
C SER A 25 2.40 -4.38 -3.69
N MET A 26 1.08 -4.26 -3.95
CA MET A 26 0.51 -4.64 -5.24
C MET A 26 1.00 -3.74 -6.37
N GLY A 27 1.09 -2.43 -6.15
CA GLY A 27 1.65 -1.48 -7.12
C GLY A 27 3.11 -1.74 -7.47
N THR A 28 3.92 -2.12 -6.47
CA THR A 28 5.30 -2.53 -6.69
C THR A 28 5.36 -3.83 -7.50
N MET A 29 4.57 -4.85 -7.15
CA MET A 29 4.51 -6.11 -7.90
C MET A 29 4.04 -5.91 -9.34
N ARG A 30 3.05 -5.03 -9.56
CA ARG A 30 2.61 -4.63 -10.90
C ARG A 30 3.76 -4.00 -11.67
N THR A 31 4.45 -3.03 -11.06
CA THR A 31 5.57 -2.33 -11.70
C THR A 31 6.67 -3.31 -12.11
N ILE A 32 7.05 -4.25 -11.24
CA ILE A 32 8.02 -5.29 -11.57
C ILE A 32 7.49 -6.20 -12.69
N SER A 33 6.21 -6.59 -12.65
CA SER A 33 5.58 -7.41 -13.70
C SER A 33 5.60 -6.71 -15.06
N ILE A 34 5.40 -5.39 -15.10
CA ILE A 34 5.52 -4.58 -16.32
C ILE A 34 6.96 -4.62 -16.84
N VAL A 35 7.95 -4.36 -15.97
CA VAL A 35 9.37 -4.38 -16.34
C VAL A 35 9.81 -5.75 -16.85
N GLN A 36 9.26 -6.85 -16.30
CA GLN A 36 9.53 -8.21 -16.73
C GLN A 36 8.70 -8.68 -17.95
N GLY A 37 7.85 -7.83 -18.52
CA GLY A 37 7.03 -8.16 -19.70
C GLY A 37 5.83 -9.09 -19.41
N ARG A 38 5.48 -9.34 -18.14
CA ARG A 38 4.37 -10.21 -17.70
C ARG A 38 3.00 -9.50 -17.87
N THR A 39 2.62 -9.25 -19.12
CA THR A 39 1.47 -8.40 -19.49
C THR A 39 0.15 -8.79 -18.83
N ARG A 40 -0.19 -10.10 -18.78
CA ARG A 40 -1.45 -10.56 -18.17
C ARG A 40 -1.52 -10.28 -16.66
N ILE A 41 -0.42 -10.52 -15.95
CA ILE A 41 -0.32 -10.29 -14.50
C ILE A 41 -0.36 -8.78 -14.22
N ALA A 42 0.36 -7.97 -15.00
CA ALA A 42 0.34 -6.52 -14.89
C ALA A 42 -1.08 -5.92 -15.06
N PHE A 43 -1.86 -6.44 -16.01
CA PHE A 43 -3.24 -6.00 -16.22
C PHE A 43 -4.15 -6.34 -15.03
N LEU A 44 -4.14 -7.60 -14.58
CA LEU A 44 -4.97 -8.05 -13.46
C LEU A 44 -4.63 -7.30 -12.16
N LEU A 45 -3.33 -7.18 -11.86
CA LEU A 45 -2.88 -6.42 -10.69
C LEU A 45 -3.30 -4.96 -10.80
N GLY A 46 -3.14 -4.32 -11.96
CA GLY A 46 -3.53 -2.92 -12.15
C GLY A 46 -5.03 -2.67 -11.98
N PHE A 47 -5.88 -3.57 -12.49
CA PHE A 47 -7.33 -3.45 -12.32
C PHE A 47 -7.74 -3.54 -10.84
N VAL A 48 -7.18 -4.52 -10.12
CA VAL A 48 -7.48 -4.77 -8.71
C VAL A 48 -6.92 -3.66 -7.82
N GLU A 49 -5.68 -3.23 -8.06
CA GLU A 49 -5.01 -2.12 -7.37
C GLU A 49 -5.80 -0.82 -7.51
N VAL A 50 -6.14 -0.39 -8.73
CA VAL A 50 -6.80 0.90 -8.93
C VAL A 50 -8.21 0.93 -8.30
N SER A 51 -8.91 -0.20 -8.32
CA SER A 51 -10.23 -0.34 -7.71
C SER A 51 -10.16 -0.19 -6.19
N MET A 52 -9.19 -0.82 -5.53
CA MET A 52 -8.97 -0.65 -4.09
C MET A 52 -8.46 0.75 -3.75
N TRP A 53 -7.54 1.29 -4.54
CA TRP A 53 -6.96 2.60 -4.31
C TRP A 53 -8.03 3.70 -4.28
N LEU A 54 -9.00 3.66 -5.20
CA LEU A 54 -10.13 4.60 -5.24
C LEU A 54 -10.97 4.57 -3.95
N VAL A 55 -11.21 3.38 -3.39
CA VAL A 55 -11.94 3.24 -2.13
C VAL A 55 -11.11 3.80 -0.97
N ILE A 56 -9.84 3.45 -0.89
CA ILE A 56 -8.95 3.85 0.21
C ILE A 56 -8.73 5.36 0.21
N ILE A 57 -8.41 5.96 -0.94
CA ILE A 57 -8.03 7.38 -1.00
C ILE A 57 -9.17 8.31 -0.59
N SER A 58 -10.41 7.94 -0.93
CA SER A 58 -11.61 8.71 -0.54
C SER A 58 -11.77 8.82 0.97
N THR A 59 -11.39 7.79 1.71
CA THR A 59 -11.53 7.74 3.19
C THR A 59 -10.31 8.35 3.89
N VAL A 60 -9.12 8.15 3.33
CA VAL A 60 -7.86 8.52 3.97
C VAL A 60 -7.59 10.02 3.90
N ILE A 61 -7.91 10.70 2.79
CA ILE A 61 -7.63 12.14 2.63
C ILE A 61 -8.35 12.96 3.71
N HIS A 62 -9.62 12.67 3.97
CA HIS A 62 -10.39 13.36 5.01
C HIS A 62 -9.77 13.13 6.40
N SER A 63 -9.35 11.90 6.70
CA SER A 63 -8.74 11.53 7.98
C SER A 63 -7.41 12.27 8.23
N ILE A 64 -6.55 12.38 7.21
CA ILE A 64 -5.24 13.04 7.32
C ILE A 64 -5.39 14.56 7.51
N SER A 65 -6.36 15.18 6.84
CA SER A 65 -6.60 16.63 6.96
C SER A 65 -6.99 17.04 8.38
N GLU A 66 -7.67 16.18 9.12
CA GLU A 66 -8.05 16.45 10.51
C GLU A 66 -6.91 16.19 11.51
N LYS A 67 -6.04 15.21 11.21
CA LYS A 67 -5.00 14.74 12.13
C LYS A 67 -3.68 14.50 11.38
N PRO A 68 -2.75 15.46 11.39
CA PRO A 68 -1.49 15.37 10.64
C PRO A 68 -0.62 14.15 10.98
N ILE A 69 -0.73 13.62 12.21
CA ILE A 69 -0.02 12.41 12.65
C ILE A 69 -0.34 11.18 11.79
N LEU A 70 -1.55 11.09 11.24
CA LEU A 70 -1.95 10.00 10.34
C LEU A 70 -1.15 10.02 9.03
N GLY A 71 -0.65 11.19 8.62
CA GLY A 71 0.25 11.33 7.48
C GLY A 71 1.57 10.58 7.69
N VAL A 72 2.08 10.48 8.92
CA VAL A 72 3.28 9.71 9.25
C VAL A 72 3.02 8.21 9.06
N PHE A 73 1.91 7.71 9.61
CA PHE A 73 1.48 6.31 9.40
C PHE A 73 1.29 5.99 7.92
N TYR A 74 0.73 6.93 7.16
CA TYR A 74 0.57 6.80 5.71
C TYR A 74 1.92 6.69 4.98
N ALA A 75 2.87 7.59 5.28
CA ALA A 75 4.20 7.59 4.67
C ALA A 75 5.01 6.34 5.04
N LEU A 76 4.90 5.88 6.28
CA LEU A 76 5.48 4.62 6.73
C LEU A 76 4.86 3.43 5.99
N GLY A 77 3.54 3.37 5.89
CA GLY A 77 2.84 2.29 5.19
C GLY A 77 3.23 2.23 3.71
N PHE A 78 3.38 3.39 3.08
CA PHE A 78 3.88 3.48 1.70
C PHE A 78 5.31 2.92 1.56
N SER A 79 6.21 3.33 2.43
CA SER A 79 7.62 2.93 2.36
C SER A 79 7.78 1.43 2.64
N THR A 80 7.08 0.92 3.67
CA THR A 80 7.05 -0.51 3.99
C THR A 80 6.41 -1.33 2.88
N GLY A 81 5.31 -0.85 2.28
CA GLY A 81 4.64 -1.53 1.18
C GLY A 81 5.56 -1.78 -0.03
N ASN A 82 6.46 -0.85 -0.35
CA ASN A 82 7.45 -1.07 -1.41
C ASN A 82 8.40 -2.23 -1.09
N VAL A 83 8.92 -2.27 0.13
CA VAL A 83 9.82 -3.35 0.58
C VAL A 83 9.11 -4.70 0.55
N VAL A 84 7.88 -4.76 1.07
CA VAL A 84 7.07 -5.98 1.08
C VAL A 84 6.75 -6.44 -0.35
N GLY A 85 6.40 -5.51 -1.25
CA GLY A 85 6.13 -5.82 -2.66
C GLY A 85 7.35 -6.41 -3.38
N ILE A 86 8.54 -5.87 -3.14
CA ILE A 86 9.80 -6.41 -3.67
C ILE A 86 10.05 -7.83 -3.13
N ILE A 87 9.83 -8.06 -1.83
CA ILE A 87 10.04 -9.38 -1.21
C ILE A 87 9.04 -10.41 -1.76
N LEU A 88 7.77 -10.02 -1.91
CA LEU A 88 6.71 -10.87 -2.47
C LEU A 88 7.03 -11.26 -3.91
N GLU A 89 7.43 -10.29 -4.74
CA GLU A 89 7.82 -10.58 -6.11
C GLU A 89 9.01 -11.52 -6.18
N LYS A 90 10.08 -11.26 -5.41
CA LYS A 90 11.23 -12.17 -5.33
C LYS A 90 10.80 -13.60 -5.00
N ARG A 91 9.90 -13.76 -4.02
CA ARG A 91 9.39 -15.07 -3.61
C ARG A 91 8.61 -15.78 -4.71
N ILE A 92 7.84 -15.04 -5.51
CA ILE A 92 7.11 -15.58 -6.68
C ILE A 92 8.08 -15.90 -7.83
N ALA A 93 9.10 -15.06 -8.04
CA ALA A 93 10.13 -15.24 -9.06
C ALA A 93 11.05 -16.44 -8.78
N PHE A 94 11.35 -16.75 -7.52
CA PHE A 94 12.04 -18.01 -7.16
C PHE A 94 11.22 -19.27 -7.51
N GLY A 95 9.91 -19.15 -7.69
CA GLY A 95 9.08 -20.24 -8.23
C GLY A 95 9.17 -20.40 -9.76
N HIS A 96 9.83 -19.47 -10.47
CA HIS A 96 10.07 -19.48 -11.91
C HIS A 96 11.50 -19.89 -12.29
N ILE A 97 12.24 -20.53 -11.38
CA ILE A 97 13.51 -21.19 -11.76
C ILE A 97 13.11 -22.39 -12.63
N ILE A 98 13.31 -22.23 -13.94
CA ILE A 98 13.31 -23.33 -14.92
C ILE A 98 14.67 -24.03 -14.82
#